data_AF-A0A7W7G9G1-F1
#
_entry.id   AF-A0A7W7G9G1-F1
#
_cell.length_a   1.000
_cell.length_b   1.000
_cell.length_c   1.000
_cell.angle_alpha   90.00
_cell.angle_beta   90.00
_cell.angle_gamma   90.00
#
_symmetry.space_group_name_H-M   'P 1'
#
loop_
_entity.id
_entity.type
_entity.pdbx_description
1 polymer ?
#
loop_
_entity_poly.entity_id
_entity_poly.type
_entity_poly.pdbx_seq_one_letter_code
_entity_poly.pdbx_strand_id
1 'polypeptide(L)'
;MTISVKDRKTLWTRARNICSYPGCRQELTVDGVDAATGTITVAVVGEEAHIRSARPAGPRHDPAYPKDRLDAYENLILLCPTHHSIIDANGGAGFGAGALVRMRAAHERRFRRRWSLPMSAVLVLVLVLVVVGVGWWMVGTDREWPRPMRGDFNIAVVRSSPGDRLQDFANEVPGELRQRLRALHPDLRTEVIAVTLDRSLDTDGAMSEVAARLNAHILIWPVVRVDGDETIVSPRLFVTPAHVRDAPEVAGELELDDLRVLGRLPLDPLASAELRGELLAAAAAIAELVPGLAYYEHQNHERAREAFRRAADGKSAAVRIIAHLMLGNIQIRQDDLVGAERHYRQAFADRPEFVRAELGLAQLVYRRSFRECDGPDAAGLDESQRLYQKILSNGFATPMTRARADFGLGQIHVCRSQALLSDEWQQARTALTSVIQLYRMDGNLLMRELASEAYALLAFADSPAEGGGPQREKTRQAILQFDRAAQLALDSERRKLFLDFKANLQKRLGEAQCPSLSAPPLNATVRC
;
A
#
# COMPACT_ATOMS: atom_id res chain seq x y z
N MET A 1 -23.91 35.54 -45.19
CA MET A 1 -23.64 34.19 -45.72
C MET A 1 -23.34 33.29 -44.52
N THR A 2 -23.73 32.03 -44.57
CA THR A 2 -23.71 31.12 -43.42
C THR A 2 -23.30 29.73 -43.90
N ILE A 3 -22.34 29.10 -43.21
CA ILE A 3 -21.90 27.73 -43.48
C ILE A 3 -23.11 26.80 -43.44
N SER A 4 -23.29 25.99 -44.49
CA SER A 4 -24.42 25.06 -44.58
C SER A 4 -24.32 23.97 -43.50
N VAL A 5 -25.46 23.43 -43.05
CA VAL A 5 -25.48 22.31 -42.10
C VAL A 5 -24.66 21.12 -42.61
N LYS A 6 -24.68 20.87 -43.92
CA LYS A 6 -23.90 19.82 -44.57
C LYS A 6 -22.40 20.06 -44.43
N ASP A 7 -21.93 21.27 -44.73
CA ASP A 7 -20.51 21.62 -44.67
C ASP A 7 -20.00 21.64 -43.23
N ARG A 8 -20.79 22.18 -42.28
CA ARG A 8 -20.52 22.12 -40.84
C ARG A 8 -20.37 20.68 -40.36
N LYS A 9 -21.37 19.81 -40.62
CA LYS A 9 -21.28 18.40 -40.22
C LYS A 9 -20.08 17.70 -40.85
N THR A 10 -19.78 18.01 -42.10
CA THR A 10 -18.62 17.45 -42.81
C THR A 10 -17.31 17.86 -42.16
N LEU A 11 -17.17 19.16 -41.84
CA LEU A 11 -16.00 19.73 -41.17
C LEU A 11 -15.75 19.07 -39.82
N TRP A 12 -16.76 19.08 -38.93
CA TRP A 12 -16.66 18.52 -37.59
C TRP A 12 -16.42 17.01 -37.59
N THR A 13 -17.11 16.26 -38.46
CA THR A 13 -16.96 14.80 -38.55
C THR A 13 -15.57 14.41 -39.02
N ARG A 14 -15.01 15.12 -40.01
CA ARG A 14 -13.67 14.84 -40.54
C ARG A 14 -12.56 15.30 -39.60
N ALA A 15 -12.78 16.37 -38.87
CA ALA A 15 -11.87 16.83 -37.82
C ALA A 15 -11.91 15.95 -36.54
N ARG A 16 -12.95 15.10 -36.39
CA ARG A 16 -13.13 14.18 -35.24
C ARG A 16 -13.07 14.86 -33.87
N ASN A 17 -13.71 16.03 -33.76
CA ASN A 17 -13.70 16.84 -32.54
C ASN A 17 -12.30 17.29 -32.08
N ILE A 18 -11.27 17.25 -32.93
CA ILE A 18 -9.89 17.60 -32.54
C ILE A 18 -9.40 18.76 -33.41
N CYS A 19 -8.73 19.72 -32.79
CA CYS A 19 -8.08 20.83 -33.47
C CYS A 19 -7.19 20.35 -34.64
N SER A 20 -7.34 20.95 -35.82
CA SER A 20 -6.59 20.56 -37.02
C SER A 20 -5.13 21.02 -37.01
N TYR A 21 -4.70 21.79 -36.01
CA TYR A 21 -3.33 22.30 -35.91
C TYR A 21 -2.33 21.17 -35.64
N PRO A 22 -1.16 21.12 -36.31
CA PRO A 22 -0.18 20.05 -36.11
C PRO A 22 0.28 19.93 -34.65
N GLY A 23 0.12 18.74 -34.07
CA GLY A 23 0.52 18.46 -32.69
C GLY A 23 -0.53 18.82 -31.64
N CYS A 24 -1.58 19.57 -31.99
CA CYS A 24 -2.68 19.85 -31.08
C CYS A 24 -3.58 18.61 -30.96
N ARG A 25 -3.89 18.20 -29.72
CA ARG A 25 -4.83 17.11 -29.41
C ARG A 25 -6.07 17.61 -28.67
N GLN A 26 -6.27 18.92 -28.63
CA GLN A 26 -7.38 19.54 -27.90
C GLN A 26 -8.71 19.14 -28.53
N GLU A 27 -9.61 18.65 -27.67
CA GLU A 27 -11.00 18.42 -28.01
C GLU A 27 -11.76 19.74 -28.15
N LEU A 28 -12.68 19.80 -29.11
CA LEU A 28 -13.38 21.03 -29.51
C LEU A 28 -14.81 21.11 -28.99
N THR A 29 -15.22 20.08 -28.27
CA THR A 29 -16.37 20.08 -27.37
C THR A 29 -15.89 19.65 -26.00
N VAL A 30 -16.36 20.33 -24.97
CA VAL A 30 -16.00 20.03 -23.58
C VAL A 30 -17.28 19.76 -22.80
N ASP A 31 -17.31 18.67 -22.06
CA ASP A 31 -18.41 18.38 -21.15
C ASP A 31 -18.24 19.26 -19.90
N GLY A 32 -19.27 20.06 -19.63
CA GLY A 32 -19.41 20.84 -18.40
C GLY A 32 -20.50 20.24 -17.52
N VAL A 33 -20.28 20.21 -16.22
CA VAL A 33 -21.32 19.86 -15.25
C VAL A 33 -21.80 21.14 -14.59
N ASP A 34 -23.09 21.42 -14.70
CA ASP A 34 -23.70 22.51 -13.95
C ASP A 34 -23.58 22.20 -12.45
N ALA A 35 -22.85 23.05 -11.73
CA ALA A 35 -22.49 22.80 -10.34
C ALA A 35 -23.69 22.82 -9.38
N ALA A 36 -24.82 23.44 -9.77
CA ALA A 36 -26.01 23.53 -8.95
C ALA A 36 -26.99 22.36 -9.19
N THR A 37 -27.05 21.86 -10.42
CA THR A 37 -28.05 20.87 -10.85
C THR A 37 -27.48 19.50 -11.19
N GLY A 38 -26.16 19.39 -11.37
CA GLY A 38 -25.48 18.17 -11.81
C GLY A 38 -25.72 17.82 -13.28
N THR A 39 -26.36 18.69 -14.05
CA THR A 39 -26.70 18.44 -15.45
C THR A 39 -25.44 18.51 -16.33
N ILE A 40 -25.22 17.48 -17.16
CA ILE A 40 -24.14 17.50 -18.17
C ILE A 40 -24.58 18.40 -19.33
N THR A 41 -23.77 19.39 -19.64
CA THR A 41 -23.91 20.29 -20.80
C THR A 41 -22.68 20.14 -21.68
N VAL A 42 -22.82 20.37 -22.98
CA VAL A 42 -21.71 20.32 -23.93
C VAL A 42 -21.40 21.74 -24.39
N ALA A 43 -20.21 22.23 -24.05
CA ALA A 43 -19.69 23.50 -24.54
C ALA A 43 -18.93 23.28 -25.86
N VAL A 44 -19.36 23.93 -26.94
CA VAL A 44 -18.64 23.93 -28.22
C VAL A 44 -17.59 25.03 -28.18
N VAL A 45 -16.33 24.66 -28.09
CA VAL A 45 -15.19 25.59 -28.02
C VAL A 45 -14.41 25.67 -29.33
N GLY A 46 -14.74 24.85 -30.34
CA GLY A 46 -14.11 24.87 -31.65
C GLY A 46 -14.57 26.02 -32.54
N GLU A 47 -13.63 26.56 -33.32
CA GLU A 47 -13.84 27.65 -34.27
C GLU A 47 -13.87 27.11 -35.71
N GLU A 48 -14.94 27.47 -36.45
CA GLU A 48 -15.12 27.16 -37.87
C GLU A 48 -14.43 28.23 -38.74
N ALA A 49 -13.13 28.08 -38.95
CA ALA A 49 -12.30 29.11 -39.56
C ALA A 49 -12.28 29.03 -41.09
N HIS A 50 -12.38 30.18 -41.76
CA HIS A 50 -12.18 30.28 -43.20
C HIS A 50 -10.69 30.29 -43.57
N ILE A 51 -10.30 29.46 -44.53
CA ILE A 51 -8.95 29.42 -45.09
C ILE A 51 -8.68 30.69 -45.92
N ARG A 52 -9.66 31.14 -46.71
CA ARG A 52 -9.61 32.41 -47.47
C ARG A 52 -10.70 33.35 -47.01
N SER A 53 -10.32 34.61 -46.74
CA SER A 53 -11.24 35.66 -46.29
C SER A 53 -12.15 36.17 -47.42
N ALA A 54 -13.43 36.37 -47.08
CA ALA A 54 -14.40 37.08 -47.92
C ALA A 54 -14.12 38.60 -48.03
N ARG A 55 -13.42 39.18 -47.06
CA ARG A 55 -13.10 40.62 -47.02
C ARG A 55 -11.85 40.92 -47.84
N PRO A 56 -11.84 41.94 -48.72
CA PRO A 56 -10.67 42.32 -49.51
C PRO A 56 -9.40 42.59 -48.69
N ALA A 57 -9.54 43.18 -47.51
CA ALA A 57 -8.43 43.46 -46.60
C ALA A 57 -8.18 42.35 -45.56
N GLY A 58 -8.88 41.20 -45.66
CA GLY A 58 -8.74 40.12 -44.69
C GLY A 58 -7.65 39.10 -45.06
N PRO A 59 -7.24 38.23 -44.12
CA PRO A 59 -6.19 37.25 -44.34
C PRO A 59 -6.46 36.37 -45.56
N ARG A 60 -5.44 36.24 -46.42
CA ARG A 60 -5.46 35.36 -47.59
C ARG A 60 -6.66 35.60 -48.54
N HIS A 61 -7.13 36.84 -48.64
CA HIS A 61 -8.15 37.19 -49.63
C HIS A 61 -7.65 36.89 -51.04
N ASP A 62 -8.52 36.28 -51.84
CA ASP A 62 -8.24 35.91 -53.22
C ASP A 62 -9.43 36.34 -54.08
N PRO A 63 -9.31 37.41 -54.89
CA PRO A 63 -10.41 37.91 -55.69
C PRO A 63 -10.82 36.95 -56.81
N ALA A 64 -9.97 35.97 -57.16
CA ALA A 64 -10.28 34.94 -58.13
C ALA A 64 -11.01 33.72 -57.51
N TYR A 65 -11.13 33.65 -56.18
CA TYR A 65 -11.84 32.56 -55.52
C TYR A 65 -13.37 32.72 -55.66
N PRO A 66 -14.12 31.68 -56.09
CA PRO A 66 -15.56 31.80 -56.29
C PRO A 66 -16.29 32.18 -54.99
N LYS A 67 -17.09 33.25 -55.04
CA LYS A 67 -17.78 33.81 -53.86
C LYS A 67 -18.78 32.82 -53.25
N ASP A 68 -19.41 32.00 -54.08
CA ASP A 68 -20.34 30.93 -53.68
C ASP A 68 -19.65 29.76 -52.96
N ARG A 69 -18.30 29.69 -53.02
CA ARG A 69 -17.49 28.65 -52.37
C ARG A 69 -16.83 29.10 -51.08
N LEU A 70 -17.02 30.36 -50.67
CA LEU A 70 -16.40 30.90 -49.45
C LEU A 70 -16.81 30.11 -48.20
N ASP A 71 -18.08 29.71 -48.09
CA ASP A 71 -18.63 28.95 -46.95
C ASP A 71 -18.64 27.42 -47.18
N ALA A 72 -18.10 26.95 -48.31
CA ALA A 72 -18.04 25.52 -48.61
C ALA A 72 -16.94 24.85 -47.79
N TYR A 73 -17.13 23.57 -47.44
CA TYR A 73 -16.17 22.79 -46.65
C TYR A 73 -14.72 22.89 -47.15
N GLU A 74 -14.51 23.01 -48.46
CA GLU A 74 -13.18 23.11 -49.06
C GLU A 74 -12.40 24.36 -48.60
N ASN A 75 -13.09 25.43 -48.19
CA ASN A 75 -12.50 26.66 -47.65
C ASN A 75 -12.53 26.72 -46.11
N LEU A 76 -12.90 25.65 -45.40
CA LEU A 76 -13.00 25.64 -43.93
C LEU A 76 -11.91 24.78 -43.27
N ILE A 77 -11.48 25.16 -42.08
CA ILE A 77 -10.63 24.38 -41.18
C ILE A 77 -11.13 24.52 -39.74
N LEU A 78 -11.10 23.43 -38.97
CA LEU A 78 -11.60 23.41 -37.60
C LEU A 78 -10.43 23.52 -36.61
N LEU A 79 -10.47 24.53 -35.74
CA LEU A 79 -9.37 24.88 -34.83
C LEU A 79 -9.89 25.14 -33.41
N CYS A 80 -9.02 25.03 -32.41
CA CYS A 80 -9.32 25.59 -31.08
C CYS A 80 -9.10 27.11 -31.08
N PRO A 81 -9.65 27.85 -30.10
CA PRO A 81 -9.59 29.31 -30.10
C PRO A 81 -8.15 29.84 -30.13
N THR A 82 -7.25 29.19 -29.41
CA THR A 82 -5.82 29.54 -29.38
C THR A 82 -5.18 29.47 -30.77
N HIS A 83 -5.34 28.34 -31.46
CA HIS A 83 -4.71 28.17 -32.78
C HIS A 83 -5.42 28.97 -33.87
N HIS A 84 -6.72 29.21 -33.72
CA HIS A 84 -7.44 30.14 -34.58
C HIS A 84 -6.84 31.56 -34.48
N SER A 85 -6.66 32.07 -33.25
CA SER A 85 -6.03 33.38 -33.03
C SER A 85 -4.58 33.44 -33.54
N ILE A 86 -3.78 32.37 -33.33
CA ILE A 86 -2.39 32.31 -33.83
C ILE A 86 -2.36 32.38 -35.36
N ILE A 87 -3.27 31.70 -36.06
CA ILE A 87 -3.29 31.63 -37.52
C ILE A 87 -3.70 32.96 -38.16
N ASP A 88 -4.56 33.73 -37.49
CA ASP A 88 -5.05 35.01 -37.99
C ASP A 88 -4.24 36.23 -37.51
N ALA A 89 -3.36 36.05 -36.52
CA ALA A 89 -2.43 37.07 -36.07
C ALA A 89 -1.61 37.66 -37.24
N ASN A 90 -1.27 38.95 -37.14
CA ASN A 90 -0.48 39.68 -38.14
C ASN A 90 -1.05 39.55 -39.57
N GLY A 91 -2.38 39.55 -39.71
CA GLY A 91 -3.05 39.44 -41.02
C GLY A 91 -2.85 38.08 -41.70
N GLY A 92 -2.46 37.04 -40.94
CA GLY A 92 -2.23 35.70 -41.46
C GLY A 92 -0.89 35.50 -42.18
N ALA A 93 0.07 36.42 -42.04
CA ALA A 93 1.35 36.41 -42.75
C ALA A 93 2.16 35.11 -42.59
N GLY A 94 2.01 34.40 -41.46
CA GLY A 94 2.68 33.12 -41.20
C GLY A 94 1.99 31.88 -41.80
N PHE A 95 0.76 32.00 -42.30
CA PHE A 95 -0.06 30.88 -42.71
C PHE A 95 -0.74 31.17 -44.04
N GLY A 96 -0.13 30.75 -45.15
CA GLY A 96 -0.74 30.86 -46.48
C GLY A 96 -1.92 29.89 -46.67
N ALA A 97 -2.85 30.21 -47.57
CA ALA A 97 -4.04 29.38 -47.83
C ALA A 97 -3.69 27.91 -48.16
N GLY A 98 -2.66 27.69 -48.98
CA GLY A 98 -2.19 26.34 -49.31
C GLY A 98 -1.65 25.56 -48.10
N ALA A 99 -1.08 26.24 -47.10
CA ALA A 99 -0.60 25.60 -45.88
C ALA A 99 -1.77 25.10 -45.03
N LEU A 100 -2.84 25.89 -44.88
CA LEU A 100 -4.03 25.48 -44.13
C LEU A 100 -4.79 24.33 -44.83
N VAL A 101 -4.86 24.34 -46.16
CA VAL A 101 -5.41 23.19 -46.92
C VAL A 101 -4.62 21.91 -46.64
N ARG A 102 -3.28 21.99 -46.66
CA ARG A 102 -2.41 20.84 -46.34
C ARG A 102 -2.56 20.39 -44.89
N MET A 103 -2.71 21.34 -43.96
CA MET A 103 -2.92 21.10 -42.54
C MET A 103 -4.21 20.29 -42.31
N ARG A 104 -5.34 20.74 -42.84
CA ARG A 104 -6.61 19.99 -42.79
C ARG A 104 -6.46 18.58 -43.38
N ALA A 105 -5.89 18.48 -44.58
CA ALA A 105 -5.74 17.19 -45.25
C ALA A 105 -4.84 16.22 -44.47
N ALA A 106 -3.78 16.71 -43.82
CA ALA A 106 -2.90 15.90 -42.99
C ALA A 106 -3.61 15.38 -41.73
N HIS A 107 -4.41 16.23 -41.08
CA HIS A 107 -5.24 15.86 -39.93
C HIS A 107 -6.21 14.73 -40.29
N GLU A 108 -6.96 14.87 -41.37
CA GLU A 108 -7.96 13.88 -41.79
C GLU A 108 -7.33 12.54 -42.19
N ARG A 109 -6.15 12.56 -42.84
CA ARG A 109 -5.41 11.33 -43.17
C ARG A 109 -4.98 10.55 -41.94
N ARG A 110 -4.61 11.22 -40.84
CA ARG A 110 -4.24 10.57 -39.57
C ARG A 110 -5.35 9.66 -39.07
N PHE A 111 -6.60 10.08 -39.23
CA PHE A 111 -7.76 9.34 -38.72
C PHE A 111 -8.43 8.40 -39.74
N ARG A 112 -8.05 8.48 -41.03
CA ARG A 112 -8.50 7.53 -42.06
C ARG A 112 -7.85 6.15 -41.99
N ARG A 113 -6.83 5.94 -41.14
CA ARG A 113 -6.25 4.60 -40.89
C ARG A 113 -7.22 3.76 -40.06
N ARG A 114 -8.22 3.19 -40.73
CA ARG A 114 -9.07 2.13 -40.19
C ARG A 114 -8.18 0.89 -40.04
N TRP A 115 -7.91 0.46 -38.81
CA TRP A 115 -7.29 -0.85 -38.56
C TRP A 115 -8.33 -1.92 -38.91
N SER A 116 -8.38 -2.33 -40.17
CA SER A 116 -9.04 -3.58 -40.55
C SER A 116 -8.00 -4.69 -40.43
N LEU A 117 -7.94 -5.35 -39.28
CA LEU A 117 -7.26 -6.65 -39.22
C LEU A 117 -8.06 -7.62 -40.11
N PRO A 118 -7.41 -8.34 -41.05
CA PRO A 118 -8.10 -9.32 -41.87
C PRO A 118 -8.69 -10.42 -40.99
N MET A 119 -9.87 -10.94 -41.36
CA MET A 119 -10.61 -11.94 -40.55
C MET A 119 -9.77 -13.19 -40.24
N SER A 120 -8.81 -13.52 -41.10
CA SER A 120 -7.81 -14.57 -40.88
C SER A 120 -6.87 -14.30 -39.71
N ALA A 121 -6.46 -13.04 -39.49
CA ALA A 121 -5.63 -12.67 -38.35
C ALA A 121 -6.39 -12.78 -37.03
N VAL A 122 -7.70 -12.47 -37.03
CA VAL A 122 -8.57 -12.66 -35.86
C VAL A 122 -8.75 -14.15 -35.56
N LEU A 123 -8.98 -14.98 -36.59
CA LEU A 123 -9.14 -16.43 -36.43
C LEU A 123 -7.86 -17.10 -35.91
N VAL A 124 -6.68 -16.71 -36.41
CA VAL A 124 -5.40 -17.21 -35.90
C VAL A 124 -5.16 -16.75 -34.47
N LEU A 125 -5.49 -15.50 -34.14
CA LEU A 125 -5.36 -14.99 -32.77
C LEU A 125 -6.29 -15.76 -31.81
N VAL A 126 -7.53 -16.02 -32.19
CA VAL A 126 -8.48 -16.82 -31.40
C VAL A 126 -8.00 -18.26 -31.27
N LEU A 127 -7.53 -18.88 -32.35
CA LEU A 127 -7.01 -20.25 -32.32
C LEU A 127 -5.76 -20.34 -31.42
N VAL A 128 -4.85 -19.38 -31.50
CA VAL A 128 -3.68 -19.31 -30.61
C VAL A 128 -4.11 -19.07 -29.17
N LEU A 129 -5.06 -18.17 -28.90
CA LEU A 129 -5.58 -17.96 -27.54
C LEU A 129 -6.31 -19.20 -26.99
N VAL A 130 -7.00 -19.96 -27.84
CA VAL A 130 -7.66 -21.22 -27.44
C VAL A 130 -6.61 -22.32 -27.24
N VAL A 131 -5.64 -22.50 -28.13
CA VAL A 131 -4.59 -23.52 -27.98
C VAL A 131 -3.66 -23.20 -26.82
N VAL A 132 -3.29 -21.93 -26.63
CA VAL A 132 -2.51 -21.49 -25.47
C VAL A 132 -3.37 -21.56 -24.20
N GLY A 133 -4.63 -21.15 -24.23
CA GLY A 133 -5.53 -21.21 -23.07
C GLY A 133 -5.87 -22.63 -22.63
N VAL A 134 -6.16 -23.53 -23.59
CA VAL A 134 -6.38 -24.97 -23.36
C VAL A 134 -5.08 -25.66 -23.01
N GLY A 135 -3.96 -25.26 -23.61
CA GLY A 135 -2.62 -25.72 -23.24
C GLY A 135 -2.26 -25.32 -21.80
N TRP A 136 -2.57 -24.09 -21.37
CA TRP A 136 -2.40 -23.63 -19.99
C TRP A 136 -3.30 -24.39 -19.02
N TRP A 137 -4.55 -24.66 -19.43
CA TRP A 137 -5.50 -25.46 -18.66
C TRP A 137 -5.09 -26.94 -18.53
N MET A 138 -4.51 -27.53 -19.58
CA MET A 138 -4.04 -28.93 -19.58
C MET A 138 -2.65 -29.11 -18.95
N VAL A 139 -1.79 -28.08 -18.96
CA VAL A 139 -0.42 -28.14 -18.38
C VAL A 139 -0.41 -27.75 -16.89
N GLY A 140 -1.57 -27.40 -16.31
CA GLY A 140 -1.88 -27.55 -14.88
C GLY A 140 -0.75 -27.27 -13.90
N THR A 141 -0.25 -26.02 -13.86
CA THR A 141 0.67 -25.59 -12.78
C THR A 141 -0.04 -24.86 -11.64
N ASP A 142 -1.33 -24.57 -11.76
CA ASP A 142 -2.14 -24.11 -10.64
C ASP A 142 -2.80 -25.32 -9.99
N ARG A 143 -2.06 -26.02 -9.10
CA ARG A 143 -2.68 -26.89 -8.10
C ARG A 143 -3.79 -26.09 -7.42
N GLU A 144 -5.01 -26.63 -7.41
CA GLU A 144 -6.18 -26.00 -6.80
C GLU A 144 -5.84 -25.58 -5.37
N TRP A 145 -5.83 -24.26 -5.12
CA TRP A 145 -5.70 -23.74 -3.78
C TRP A 145 -6.85 -24.28 -2.92
N PRO A 146 -6.60 -24.60 -1.63
CA PRO A 146 -7.67 -24.90 -0.70
C PRO A 146 -8.72 -23.79 -0.73
N ARG A 147 -9.99 -24.14 -0.52
CA ARG A 147 -11.04 -23.14 -0.34
C ARG A 147 -10.68 -22.23 0.85
N PRO A 148 -11.00 -20.92 0.78
CA PRO A 148 -10.81 -20.03 1.91
C PRO A 148 -11.49 -20.58 3.17
N MET A 149 -10.76 -20.53 4.29
CA MET A 149 -11.16 -21.01 5.60
C MET A 149 -12.33 -20.17 6.14
N ARG A 150 -13.20 -20.80 6.94
CA ARG A 150 -14.48 -20.25 7.43
C ARG A 150 -14.69 -20.40 8.93
N GLY A 151 -13.69 -20.90 9.67
CA GLY A 151 -13.72 -20.85 11.13
C GLY A 151 -13.73 -19.42 11.65
N ASP A 152 -14.17 -19.28 12.90
CA ASP A 152 -14.12 -18.01 13.65
C ASP A 152 -12.66 -17.60 13.88
N PHE A 153 -11.76 -18.59 13.98
CA PHE A 153 -10.32 -18.39 13.99
C PHE A 153 -9.61 -19.49 13.18
N ASN A 154 -8.78 -19.08 12.22
CA ASN A 154 -8.27 -19.94 11.14
C ASN A 154 -6.75 -20.09 11.22
N ILE A 155 -6.27 -21.33 11.28
CA ILE A 155 -4.86 -21.68 11.40
C ILE A 155 -4.46 -22.58 10.24
N ALA A 156 -3.51 -22.15 9.41
CA ALA A 156 -2.97 -22.99 8.35
C ALA A 156 -1.54 -23.43 8.68
N VAL A 157 -1.32 -24.74 8.71
CA VAL A 157 0.01 -25.33 8.83
C VAL A 157 0.55 -25.53 7.42
N VAL A 158 1.53 -24.70 7.06
CA VAL A 158 2.16 -24.66 5.75
C VAL A 158 3.32 -25.63 5.68
N ARG A 159 3.42 -26.35 4.55
CA ARG A 159 4.55 -27.22 4.21
C ARG A 159 5.19 -26.79 2.89
N SER A 160 6.49 -26.99 2.74
CA SER A 160 7.19 -26.78 1.47
C SER A 160 7.02 -28.00 0.55
N SER A 161 7.35 -27.82 -0.73
CA SER A 161 7.15 -28.74 -1.87
C SER A 161 7.69 -30.19 -1.62
N PRO A 162 7.29 -31.21 -2.41
CA PRO A 162 7.54 -32.62 -2.11
C PRO A 162 9.02 -32.96 -2.30
N GLY A 163 9.75 -32.82 -1.20
CA GLY A 163 11.18 -32.99 -1.00
C GLY A 163 11.56 -32.72 0.46
N ASP A 164 10.65 -32.06 1.21
CA ASP A 164 10.71 -31.90 2.66
C ASP A 164 10.88 -33.25 3.37
N ARG A 165 12.03 -33.41 4.02
CA ARG A 165 12.40 -34.58 4.84
C ARG A 165 11.66 -34.61 6.20
N LEU A 166 10.61 -33.80 6.35
CA LEU A 166 9.84 -33.55 7.58
C LEU A 166 8.33 -33.75 7.37
N GLN A 167 7.96 -34.78 6.62
CA GLN A 167 6.54 -35.13 6.39
C GLN A 167 5.75 -35.35 7.68
N ASP A 168 6.40 -35.81 8.76
CA ASP A 168 5.76 -36.02 10.06
C ASP A 168 5.25 -34.71 10.69
N PHE A 169 5.98 -33.60 10.55
CA PHE A 169 5.53 -32.29 11.04
C PHE A 169 4.20 -31.87 10.40
N ALA A 170 4.09 -32.05 9.09
CA ALA A 170 2.93 -31.62 8.31
C ALA A 170 1.67 -32.48 8.54
N ASN A 171 1.83 -33.69 9.04
CA ASN A 171 0.73 -34.63 9.27
C ASN A 171 0.22 -34.61 10.72
N GLU A 172 1.12 -34.38 11.68
CA GLU A 172 0.79 -34.54 13.10
C GLU A 172 0.41 -33.23 13.79
N VAL A 173 1.10 -32.13 13.48
CA VAL A 173 0.86 -30.82 14.10
C VAL A 173 -0.59 -30.34 13.91
N PRO A 174 -1.22 -30.43 12.72
CA PRO A 174 -2.61 -30.06 12.56
C PRO A 174 -3.56 -30.90 13.43
N GLY A 175 -3.25 -32.19 13.62
CA GLY A 175 -4.04 -33.10 14.46
C GLY A 175 -3.99 -32.70 15.93
N GLU A 176 -2.79 -32.50 16.45
CA GLU A 176 -2.54 -32.09 17.83
C GLU A 176 -3.18 -30.73 18.15
N LEU A 177 -3.02 -29.74 17.26
CA LEU A 177 -3.65 -28.43 17.38
C LEU A 177 -5.17 -28.55 17.46
N ARG A 178 -5.81 -29.29 16.54
CA ARG A 178 -7.27 -29.48 16.56
C ARG A 178 -7.75 -30.13 17.85
N GLN A 179 -7.06 -31.17 18.30
CA GLN A 179 -7.44 -31.91 19.50
C GLN A 179 -7.36 -31.01 20.74
N ARG A 180 -6.25 -30.29 20.92
CA ARG A 180 -6.06 -29.41 22.08
C ARG A 180 -6.98 -28.20 22.08
N LEU A 181 -7.13 -27.52 20.93
CA LEU A 181 -8.00 -26.35 20.85
C LEU A 181 -9.45 -26.68 21.17
N ARG A 182 -9.95 -27.83 20.69
CA ARG A 182 -11.28 -28.32 21.04
C ARG A 182 -11.42 -28.65 22.53
N ALA A 183 -10.37 -29.19 23.15
CA ALA A 183 -10.39 -29.55 24.56
C ALA A 183 -10.31 -28.33 25.50
N LEU A 184 -9.44 -27.37 25.18
CA LEU A 184 -9.20 -26.18 26.01
C LEU A 184 -10.30 -25.12 25.83
N HIS A 185 -10.82 -24.96 24.60
CA HIS A 185 -11.71 -23.88 24.23
C HIS A 185 -12.85 -24.36 23.32
N PRO A 186 -13.79 -25.18 23.83
CA PRO A 186 -14.88 -25.74 23.02
C PRO A 186 -15.81 -24.68 22.42
N ASP A 187 -15.86 -23.49 23.01
CA ASP A 187 -16.66 -22.37 22.52
C ASP A 187 -16.08 -21.71 21.25
N LEU A 188 -14.78 -21.90 20.98
CA LEU A 188 -14.10 -21.24 19.88
C LEU A 188 -14.14 -22.13 18.64
N ARG A 189 -14.78 -21.69 17.55
CA ARG A 189 -14.82 -22.45 16.30
C ARG A 189 -13.52 -22.26 15.52
N THR A 190 -12.48 -22.97 15.93
CA THR A 190 -11.20 -22.96 15.22
C THR A 190 -11.21 -23.90 14.01
N GLU A 191 -10.78 -23.41 12.85
CA GLU A 191 -10.46 -24.26 11.70
C GLU A 191 -8.94 -24.40 11.57
N VAL A 192 -8.45 -25.63 11.50
CA VAL A 192 -7.02 -25.92 11.30
C VAL A 192 -6.88 -26.77 10.05
N ILE A 193 -6.08 -26.31 9.08
CA ILE A 193 -5.81 -27.06 7.83
C ILE A 193 -4.31 -27.22 7.61
N ALA A 194 -3.93 -28.20 6.78
CA ALA A 194 -2.58 -28.34 6.27
C ALA A 194 -2.55 -27.90 4.79
N VAL A 195 -1.56 -27.10 4.41
CA VAL A 195 -1.44 -26.55 3.05
C VAL A 195 -0.05 -26.78 2.50
N THR A 196 0.05 -27.38 1.32
CA THR A 196 1.31 -27.56 0.59
C THR A 196 1.52 -26.42 -0.38
N LEU A 197 2.67 -25.76 -0.31
CA LEU A 197 3.04 -24.70 -1.23
C LEU A 197 4.25 -25.14 -2.07
N ASP A 198 4.14 -24.98 -3.39
CA ASP A 198 5.17 -25.40 -4.37
C ASP A 198 6.31 -24.38 -4.57
N ARG A 199 6.29 -23.28 -3.81
CA ARG A 199 7.32 -22.22 -3.84
C ARG A 199 7.95 -22.04 -2.46
N SER A 200 9.24 -21.67 -2.43
CA SER A 200 9.90 -21.21 -1.20
C SER A 200 9.20 -19.94 -0.70
N LEU A 201 9.02 -19.84 0.62
CA LEU A 201 8.35 -18.72 1.27
C LEU A 201 9.27 -18.18 2.35
N ASP A 202 10.29 -17.44 1.93
CA ASP A 202 11.31 -16.94 2.85
C ASP A 202 11.10 -15.45 3.19
N THR A 203 9.91 -14.90 2.89
CA THR A 203 9.60 -13.48 3.13
C THR A 203 8.22 -13.26 3.76
N ASP A 204 8.14 -12.29 4.66
CA ASP A 204 6.90 -11.79 5.27
C ASP A 204 5.84 -11.44 4.22
N GLY A 205 6.25 -10.86 3.09
CA GLY A 205 5.36 -10.51 1.99
C GLY A 205 4.66 -11.72 1.38
N ALA A 206 5.39 -12.83 1.19
CA ALA A 206 4.82 -14.07 0.67
C ALA A 206 3.83 -14.70 1.64
N MET A 207 4.12 -14.68 2.95
CA MET A 207 3.23 -15.21 3.97
C MET A 207 1.96 -14.37 4.14
N SER A 208 2.07 -13.04 4.04
CA SER A 208 0.89 -12.17 4.05
C SER A 208 -0.07 -12.47 2.89
N GLU A 209 0.45 -12.78 1.69
CA GLU A 209 -0.35 -13.16 0.54
C GLU A 209 -1.05 -14.51 0.77
N VAL A 210 -0.31 -15.50 1.28
CA VAL A 210 -0.84 -16.84 1.61
C VAL A 210 -1.96 -16.73 2.64
N ALA A 211 -1.74 -15.98 3.72
CA ALA A 211 -2.73 -15.77 4.77
C ALA A 211 -4.01 -15.13 4.23
N ALA A 212 -3.88 -14.08 3.41
CA ALA A 212 -5.02 -13.42 2.79
C ALA A 212 -5.80 -14.37 1.86
N ARG A 213 -5.10 -15.18 1.06
CA ARG A 213 -5.73 -16.12 0.12
C ARG A 213 -6.46 -17.26 0.83
N LEU A 214 -5.92 -17.74 1.94
CA LEU A 214 -6.52 -18.80 2.75
C LEU A 214 -7.57 -18.29 3.75
N ASN A 215 -7.66 -16.97 3.97
CA ASN A 215 -8.39 -16.38 5.10
C ASN A 215 -7.87 -16.91 6.46
N ALA A 216 -6.54 -17.00 6.59
CA ALA A 216 -5.87 -17.49 7.78
C ALA A 216 -5.47 -16.35 8.73
N HIS A 217 -5.74 -16.56 10.02
CA HIS A 217 -5.32 -15.66 11.11
C HIS A 217 -3.88 -15.95 11.50
N ILE A 218 -3.50 -17.23 11.43
CA ILE A 218 -2.17 -17.72 11.75
C ILE A 218 -1.68 -18.68 10.66
N LEU A 219 -0.42 -18.53 10.25
CA LEU A 219 0.32 -19.56 9.51
C LEU A 219 1.42 -20.15 10.39
N ILE A 220 1.67 -21.46 10.26
CA ILE A 220 2.74 -22.16 10.97
C ILE A 220 3.54 -22.97 9.95
N TRP A 221 4.87 -22.86 9.96
CA TRP A 221 5.74 -23.69 9.12
C TRP A 221 7.09 -23.93 9.80
N PRO A 222 7.82 -25.01 9.46
CA PRO A 222 9.16 -25.22 9.97
C PRO A 222 10.21 -24.63 9.01
N VAL A 223 11.32 -24.16 9.58
CA VAL A 223 12.58 -23.91 8.85
C VAL A 223 13.61 -24.92 9.34
N VAL A 224 14.25 -25.62 8.41
CA VAL A 224 15.14 -26.73 8.74
C VAL A 224 16.56 -26.35 8.40
N ARG A 225 17.46 -26.50 9.36
CA ARG A 225 18.90 -26.25 9.22
C ARG A 225 19.68 -27.47 9.70
N VAL A 226 20.85 -27.68 9.11
CA VAL A 226 21.79 -28.71 9.57
C VAL A 226 23.02 -27.99 10.09
N ASP A 227 23.41 -28.27 11.33
CA ASP A 227 24.59 -27.70 11.97
C ASP A 227 25.48 -28.85 12.47
N GLY A 228 26.60 -29.08 11.80
CA GLY A 228 27.43 -30.26 12.05
C GLY A 228 26.63 -31.55 11.81
N ASP A 229 26.44 -32.34 12.87
CA ASP A 229 25.63 -33.56 12.86
C ASP A 229 24.28 -33.41 13.56
N GLU A 230 23.87 -32.19 13.90
CA GLU A 230 22.53 -31.88 14.40
C GLU A 230 21.59 -31.45 13.27
N THR A 231 20.34 -31.90 13.35
CA THR A 231 19.23 -31.31 12.63
C THR A 231 18.51 -30.32 13.56
N ILE A 232 18.40 -29.08 13.13
CA ILE A 232 17.69 -28.00 13.82
C ILE A 232 16.41 -27.70 13.05
N VAL A 233 15.26 -27.91 13.70
CA VAL A 233 13.95 -27.51 13.20
C VAL A 233 13.50 -26.29 13.97
N SER A 234 13.41 -25.16 13.29
CA SER A 234 12.96 -23.87 13.83
C SER A 234 11.52 -23.62 13.39
N PRO A 235 10.49 -23.87 14.21
CA PRO A 235 9.12 -23.53 13.86
C PRO A 235 8.95 -22.01 13.78
N ARG A 236 8.18 -21.57 12.78
CA ARG A 236 7.83 -20.18 12.53
C ARG A 236 6.31 -20.02 12.65
N LEU A 237 5.91 -18.88 13.16
CA LEU A 237 4.52 -18.48 13.34
C LEU A 237 4.33 -17.12 12.64
N PHE A 238 3.40 -17.01 11.70
CA PHE A 238 3.02 -15.72 11.13
C PHE A 238 1.64 -15.35 11.65
N VAL A 239 1.54 -14.19 12.32
CA VAL A 239 0.27 -13.63 12.78
C VAL A 239 -0.17 -12.56 11.80
N THR A 240 -1.35 -12.75 11.20
CA THR A 240 -1.86 -11.85 10.17
C THR A 240 -2.14 -10.46 10.76
N PRO A 241 -1.45 -9.38 10.29
CA PRO A 241 -1.52 -8.07 10.94
C PRO A 241 -2.93 -7.47 11.08
N ALA A 242 -3.82 -7.78 10.14
CA ALA A 242 -5.20 -7.28 10.15
C ALA A 242 -5.99 -7.68 11.42
N HIS A 243 -5.60 -8.77 12.09
CA HIS A 243 -6.28 -9.30 13.28
C HIS A 243 -5.61 -8.86 14.60
N VAL A 244 -4.46 -8.20 14.53
CA VAL A 244 -3.68 -7.72 15.69
C VAL A 244 -3.23 -6.27 15.51
N ARG A 245 -4.08 -5.43 14.91
CA ARG A 245 -3.78 -4.01 14.61
C ARG A 245 -3.30 -3.23 15.83
N ASP A 246 -3.90 -3.52 16.99
CA ASP A 246 -3.59 -2.87 18.27
C ASP A 246 -2.41 -3.52 19.02
N ALA A 247 -1.86 -4.61 18.50
CA ALA A 247 -0.73 -5.35 19.07
C ALA A 247 0.37 -5.56 18.02
N PRO A 248 0.96 -4.48 17.51
CA PRO A 248 1.91 -4.55 16.40
C PRO A 248 3.17 -5.37 16.68
N GLU A 249 3.54 -5.58 17.94
CA GLU A 249 4.74 -6.32 18.37
C GLU A 249 4.62 -7.81 18.03
N VAL A 250 3.41 -8.34 17.91
CA VAL A 250 3.16 -9.75 17.57
C VAL A 250 2.75 -9.96 16.11
N ALA A 251 2.61 -8.88 15.33
CA ALA A 251 2.21 -8.96 13.93
C ALA A 251 3.37 -9.45 13.03
N GLY A 252 3.05 -10.23 12.00
CA GLY A 252 4.03 -10.79 11.06
C GLY A 252 4.71 -12.06 11.55
N GLU A 253 5.87 -12.41 10.99
CA GLU A 253 6.61 -13.61 11.36
C GLU A 253 7.24 -13.54 12.75
N LEU A 254 7.16 -14.63 13.49
CA LEU A 254 7.71 -14.85 14.82
C LEU A 254 8.46 -16.19 14.83
N GLU A 255 9.65 -16.18 15.41
CA GLU A 255 10.44 -17.41 15.64
C GLU A 255 9.98 -18.09 16.92
N LEU A 256 9.70 -19.39 16.84
CA LEU A 256 9.48 -20.22 18.01
C LEU A 256 10.78 -20.89 18.46
N ASP A 257 10.70 -21.68 19.53
CA ASP A 257 11.88 -22.34 20.10
C ASP A 257 12.48 -23.37 19.12
N ASP A 258 13.80 -23.35 18.96
CA ASP A 258 14.53 -24.30 18.11
C ASP A 258 14.42 -25.72 18.69
N LEU A 259 14.03 -26.68 17.85
CA LEU A 259 14.00 -28.10 18.18
C LEU A 259 15.25 -28.75 17.61
N ARG A 260 16.06 -29.37 18.46
CA ARG A 260 17.37 -29.91 18.11
C ARG A 260 17.38 -31.42 18.33
N VAL A 261 17.80 -32.16 17.31
CA VAL A 261 18.01 -33.60 17.40
C VAL A 261 19.33 -33.99 16.76
N LEU A 262 19.99 -34.99 17.34
CA LEU A 262 21.20 -35.58 16.78
C LEU A 262 20.87 -36.36 15.51
N GLY A 263 21.71 -36.23 14.50
CA GLY A 263 21.59 -36.86 13.20
C GLY A 263 21.24 -35.88 12.08
N ARG A 264 21.59 -36.26 10.85
CA ARG A 264 21.20 -35.53 9.63
C ARG A 264 20.01 -36.20 8.97
N LEU A 265 19.11 -35.40 8.42
CA LEU A 265 17.98 -35.93 7.66
C LEU A 265 18.45 -36.75 6.44
N PRO A 266 17.84 -37.91 6.13
CA PRO A 266 16.76 -38.57 6.89
C PRO A 266 17.28 -39.14 8.22
N LEU A 267 16.55 -38.85 9.30
CA LEU A 267 16.91 -39.26 10.65
C LEU A 267 16.71 -40.77 10.84
N ASP A 268 17.46 -41.36 11.78
CA ASP A 268 17.21 -42.72 12.22
C ASP A 268 15.88 -42.81 13.02
N PRO A 269 15.35 -44.02 13.29
CA PRO A 269 14.07 -44.17 13.97
C PRO A 269 14.02 -43.56 15.38
N LEU A 270 15.14 -43.54 16.12
CA LEU A 270 15.18 -42.99 17.48
C LEU A 270 15.13 -41.47 17.44
N ALA A 271 15.99 -40.84 16.63
CA ALA A 271 16.00 -39.39 16.42
C ALA A 271 14.68 -38.89 15.79
N SER A 272 14.04 -39.70 14.93
CA SER A 272 12.72 -39.38 14.38
C SER A 272 11.62 -39.39 15.45
N ALA A 273 11.66 -40.36 16.38
CA ALA A 273 10.70 -40.42 17.49
C ALA A 273 10.90 -39.27 18.50
N GLU A 274 12.15 -38.92 18.79
CA GLU A 274 12.50 -37.77 19.63
C GLU A 274 12.00 -36.46 19.00
N LEU A 275 12.32 -36.22 17.72
CA LEU A 275 11.86 -35.04 17.00
C LEU A 275 10.33 -34.95 17.00
N ARG A 276 9.64 -36.06 16.73
CA ARG A 276 8.18 -36.13 16.77
C ARG A 276 7.63 -35.68 18.14
N GLY A 277 8.22 -36.13 19.24
CA GLY A 277 7.82 -35.71 20.59
C GLY A 277 7.98 -34.20 20.80
N GLU A 278 9.11 -33.64 20.37
CA GLU A 278 9.39 -32.20 20.44
C GLU A 278 8.42 -31.38 19.57
N LEU A 279 8.09 -31.84 18.36
CA LEU A 279 7.12 -31.18 17.47
C LEU A 279 5.71 -31.15 18.09
N LEU A 280 5.29 -32.25 18.74
CA LEU A 280 4.00 -32.30 19.44
C LEU A 280 3.99 -31.40 20.68
N ALA A 281 5.09 -31.32 21.42
CA ALA A 281 5.23 -30.40 22.54
C ALA A 281 5.18 -28.93 22.08
N ALA A 282 5.82 -28.59 20.95
CA ALA A 282 5.75 -27.26 20.36
C ALA A 282 4.32 -26.93 19.89
N ALA A 283 3.64 -27.87 19.22
CA ALA A 283 2.24 -27.71 18.83
C ALA A 283 1.33 -27.49 20.04
N ALA A 284 1.58 -28.19 21.15
CA ALA A 284 0.88 -28.00 22.40
C ALA A 284 1.06 -26.59 22.98
N ALA A 285 2.29 -26.07 22.97
CA ALA A 285 2.57 -24.72 23.42
C ALA A 285 1.87 -23.66 22.55
N ILE A 286 1.86 -23.83 21.22
CA ILE A 286 1.14 -22.94 20.30
C ILE A 286 -0.37 -22.98 20.59
N ALA A 287 -0.94 -24.15 20.89
CA ALA A 287 -2.36 -24.29 21.21
C ALA A 287 -2.78 -23.52 22.47
N GLU A 288 -1.87 -23.27 23.43
CA GLU A 288 -2.14 -22.41 24.60
C GLU A 288 -2.20 -20.91 24.22
N LEU A 289 -1.46 -20.50 23.20
CA LEU A 289 -1.41 -19.11 22.73
C LEU A 289 -2.63 -18.71 21.90
N VAL A 290 -3.06 -19.60 21.00
CA VAL A 290 -4.13 -19.37 20.00
C VAL A 290 -5.42 -18.80 20.59
N PRO A 291 -5.99 -19.33 21.68
CA PRO A 291 -7.24 -18.82 22.25
C PRO A 291 -7.11 -17.38 22.71
N GLY A 292 -5.94 -17.00 23.25
CA GLY A 292 -5.66 -15.62 23.63
C GLY A 292 -5.75 -14.68 22.43
N LEU A 293 -5.13 -15.04 21.31
CA LEU A 293 -5.18 -14.26 20.07
C LEU A 293 -6.60 -14.16 19.53
N ALA A 294 -7.35 -15.26 19.51
CA ALA A 294 -8.72 -15.29 19.04
C ALA A 294 -9.66 -14.42 19.90
N TYR A 295 -9.58 -14.53 21.23
CA TYR A 295 -10.37 -13.66 22.11
C TYR A 295 -9.96 -12.20 22.01
N TYR A 296 -8.67 -11.92 21.82
CA TYR A 296 -8.17 -10.56 21.65
C TYR A 296 -8.76 -9.90 20.40
N GLU A 297 -8.78 -10.62 19.29
CA GLU A 297 -9.38 -10.16 18.03
C GLU A 297 -10.87 -9.83 18.18
N HIS A 298 -11.60 -10.67 18.90
CA HIS A 298 -13.02 -10.43 19.23
C HIS A 298 -13.23 -9.42 20.38
N GLN A 299 -12.18 -8.70 20.78
CA GLN A 299 -12.18 -7.69 21.85
C GLN A 299 -12.64 -8.22 23.22
N ASN A 300 -12.59 -9.53 23.43
CA ASN A 300 -12.85 -10.16 24.72
C ASN A 300 -11.55 -10.21 25.54
N HIS A 301 -11.11 -9.04 26.01
CA HIS A 301 -9.84 -8.87 26.70
C HIS A 301 -9.74 -9.66 28.01
N GLU A 302 -10.88 -9.94 28.66
CA GLU A 302 -10.93 -10.76 29.88
C GLU A 302 -10.52 -12.21 29.59
N ARG A 303 -11.20 -12.89 28.66
CA ARG A 303 -10.85 -14.26 28.26
C ARG A 303 -9.47 -14.33 27.60
N ALA A 304 -9.11 -13.30 26.82
CA ALA A 304 -7.79 -13.21 26.21
C ALA A 304 -6.68 -13.18 27.27
N ARG A 305 -6.85 -12.34 28.30
CA ARG A 305 -5.91 -12.20 29.42
C ARG A 305 -5.74 -13.52 30.18
N GLU A 306 -6.82 -14.25 30.46
CA GLU A 306 -6.73 -15.57 31.11
C GLU A 306 -5.96 -16.58 30.26
N ALA A 307 -6.23 -16.64 28.95
CA ALA A 307 -5.54 -17.53 28.03
C ALA A 307 -4.04 -17.18 27.93
N PHE A 308 -3.70 -15.89 27.77
CA PHE A 308 -2.30 -15.47 27.73
C PHE A 308 -1.57 -15.71 29.05
N ARG A 309 -2.22 -15.62 30.22
CA ARG A 309 -1.58 -15.99 31.48
C ARG A 309 -1.18 -17.46 31.52
N ARG A 310 -2.07 -18.36 31.08
CA ARG A 310 -1.72 -19.79 30.95
C ARG A 310 -0.55 -20.02 29.98
N ALA A 311 -0.57 -19.34 28.84
CA ALA A 311 0.54 -19.40 27.88
C ALA A 311 1.86 -18.86 28.47
N ALA A 312 1.79 -17.79 29.27
CA ALA A 312 2.94 -17.21 29.97
C ALA A 312 3.50 -18.09 31.10
N ASP A 313 2.69 -18.99 31.67
CA ASP A 313 3.14 -19.98 32.65
C ASP A 313 3.72 -21.26 31.99
N GLY A 314 3.70 -21.31 30.65
CA GLY A 314 4.13 -22.46 29.85
C GLY A 314 5.67 -22.62 29.73
N LYS A 315 6.07 -23.77 29.18
CA LYS A 315 7.51 -24.12 29.03
C LYS A 315 8.20 -23.43 27.84
N SER A 316 7.47 -23.16 26.76
CA SER A 316 8.04 -22.54 25.55
C SER A 316 8.39 -21.08 25.80
N ALA A 317 9.67 -20.71 25.63
CA ALA A 317 10.14 -19.35 25.86
C ALA A 317 9.51 -18.38 24.85
N ALA A 318 9.51 -18.75 23.57
CA ALA A 318 8.87 -17.95 22.53
C ALA A 318 7.38 -17.70 22.81
N VAL A 319 6.63 -18.72 23.23
CA VAL A 319 5.20 -18.55 23.57
C VAL A 319 5.01 -17.65 24.79
N ARG A 320 5.84 -17.80 25.84
CA ARG A 320 5.78 -16.91 27.01
C ARG A 320 6.03 -15.45 26.64
N ILE A 321 7.01 -15.20 25.78
CA ILE A 321 7.35 -13.86 25.29
C ILE A 321 6.15 -13.24 24.57
N ILE A 322 5.55 -13.96 23.60
CA ILE A 322 4.39 -13.48 22.86
C ILE A 322 3.22 -13.22 23.82
N ALA A 323 2.98 -14.12 24.78
CA ALA A 323 1.94 -13.96 25.77
C ALA A 323 2.15 -12.70 26.64
N HIS A 324 3.38 -12.43 27.08
CA HIS A 324 3.71 -11.20 27.81
C HIS A 324 3.52 -9.94 26.96
N LEU A 325 3.92 -9.94 25.69
CA LEU A 325 3.63 -8.81 24.79
C LEU A 325 2.13 -8.52 24.72
N MET A 326 1.31 -9.57 24.57
CA MET A 326 -0.14 -9.44 24.49
C MET A 326 -0.77 -8.97 25.81
N LEU A 327 -0.30 -9.48 26.94
CA LEU A 327 -0.74 -9.02 28.26
C LEU A 327 -0.38 -7.54 28.48
N GLY A 328 0.80 -7.12 28.06
CA GLY A 328 1.20 -5.70 28.09
C GLY A 328 0.30 -4.82 27.23
N ASN A 329 -0.03 -5.26 26.02
CA ASN A 329 -0.97 -4.56 25.13
C ASN A 329 -2.39 -4.45 25.74
N ILE A 330 -2.88 -5.52 26.37
CA ILE A 330 -4.18 -5.49 27.08
C ILE A 330 -4.14 -4.47 28.22
N GLN A 331 -3.06 -4.42 28.99
CA GLN A 331 -2.91 -3.47 30.10
C GLN A 331 -2.82 -2.01 29.63
N ILE A 332 -2.15 -1.74 28.50
CA ILE A 332 -2.17 -0.40 27.88
C ILE A 332 -3.61 0.05 27.60
N ARG A 333 -4.48 -0.84 27.11
CA ARG A 333 -5.89 -0.51 26.86
C ARG A 333 -6.69 -0.26 28.14
N GLN A 334 -6.23 -0.80 29.26
CA GLN A 334 -6.82 -0.60 30.58
C GLN A 334 -6.20 0.59 31.33
N ASP A 335 -5.31 1.36 30.67
CA ASP A 335 -4.52 2.44 31.27
C ASP A 335 -3.60 1.99 32.43
N ASP A 336 -3.38 0.67 32.57
CA ASP A 336 -2.40 0.10 33.52
C ASP A 336 -1.02 0.07 32.87
N LEU A 337 -0.43 1.26 32.71
CA LEU A 337 0.85 1.38 32.04
C LEU A 337 1.95 0.68 32.85
N VAL A 338 1.90 0.74 34.19
CA VAL A 338 2.90 0.12 35.09
C VAL A 338 2.87 -1.41 34.97
N GLY A 339 1.68 -2.00 34.90
CA GLY A 339 1.51 -3.41 34.58
C GLY A 339 2.13 -3.74 33.23
N ALA A 340 1.82 -2.94 32.20
CA ALA A 340 2.30 -3.19 30.84
C ALA A 340 3.83 -3.23 30.76
N GLU A 341 4.50 -2.29 31.44
CA GLU A 341 5.96 -2.24 31.53
C GLU A 341 6.55 -3.50 32.15
N ARG A 342 5.90 -4.05 33.20
CA ARG A 342 6.34 -5.30 33.82
C ARG A 342 6.33 -6.46 32.83
N HIS A 343 5.30 -6.56 32.01
CA HIS A 343 5.21 -7.61 31.00
C HIS A 343 6.22 -7.43 29.86
N TYR A 344 6.42 -6.22 29.34
CA TYR A 344 7.47 -6.01 28.32
C TYR A 344 8.87 -6.29 28.85
N ARG A 345 9.16 -5.92 30.12
CA ARG A 345 10.43 -6.27 30.75
C ARG A 345 10.60 -7.77 30.94
N GLN A 346 9.53 -8.49 31.30
CA GLN A 346 9.56 -9.95 31.39
C GLN A 346 9.82 -10.60 30.02
N ALA A 347 9.15 -10.14 28.97
CA ALA A 347 9.37 -10.60 27.60
C ALA A 347 10.82 -10.36 27.14
N PHE A 348 11.41 -9.22 27.50
CA PHE A 348 12.80 -8.90 27.21
C PHE A 348 13.80 -9.79 27.97
N ALA A 349 13.52 -10.11 29.23
CA ALA A 349 14.40 -10.94 30.06
C ALA A 349 14.56 -12.37 29.54
N ASP A 350 13.50 -12.94 28.96
CA ASP A 350 13.50 -14.31 28.45
C ASP A 350 14.33 -14.48 27.16
N ARG A 351 14.39 -13.45 26.30
CA ARG A 351 15.14 -13.49 25.03
C ARG A 351 15.60 -12.08 24.60
N PRO A 352 16.80 -11.62 25.00
CA PRO A 352 17.28 -10.27 24.71
C PRO A 352 17.43 -9.94 23.22
N GLU A 353 17.62 -10.95 22.36
CA GLU A 353 17.64 -10.81 20.90
C GLU A 353 16.23 -10.56 20.30
N PHE A 354 15.17 -10.69 21.08
CA PHE A 354 13.80 -10.42 20.65
C PHE A 354 13.47 -8.92 20.72
N VAL A 355 14.04 -8.18 19.76
CA VAL A 355 13.97 -6.71 19.62
C VAL A 355 12.55 -6.12 19.73
N ARG A 356 11.51 -6.91 19.42
CA ARG A 356 10.12 -6.45 19.47
C ARG A 356 9.61 -6.11 20.87
N ALA A 357 10.12 -6.78 21.92
CA ALA A 357 9.77 -6.44 23.30
C ALA A 357 10.32 -5.08 23.72
N GLU A 358 11.55 -4.78 23.31
CA GLU A 358 12.17 -3.47 23.54
C GLU A 358 11.45 -2.36 22.77
N LEU A 359 10.97 -2.65 21.56
CA LEU A 359 10.13 -1.73 20.79
C LEU A 359 8.83 -1.39 21.52
N GLY A 360 8.11 -2.39 22.05
CA GLY A 360 6.89 -2.18 22.83
C GLY A 360 7.15 -1.34 24.08
N LEU A 361 8.26 -1.58 24.78
CA LEU A 361 8.68 -0.77 25.92
C LEU A 361 8.98 0.68 25.54
N ALA A 362 9.72 0.91 24.44
CA ALA A 362 10.01 2.25 23.94
C ALA A 362 8.74 3.04 23.61
N GLN A 363 7.78 2.38 22.95
CA GLN A 363 6.48 2.95 22.62
C GLN A 363 5.63 3.27 23.86
N LEU A 364 5.67 2.41 24.88
CA LEU A 364 5.00 2.63 26.15
C LEU A 364 5.54 3.86 26.87
N VAL A 365 6.87 4.00 26.96
CA VAL A 365 7.52 5.16 27.58
C VAL A 365 7.17 6.43 26.81
N TYR A 366 7.17 6.39 25.47
CA TYR A 366 6.71 7.52 24.66
C TYR A 366 5.27 7.92 24.98
N ARG A 367 4.34 6.95 25.01
CA ARG A 367 2.92 7.22 25.27
C ARG A 367 2.68 7.89 26.62
N ARG A 368 3.40 7.47 27.67
CA ARG A 368 3.36 8.12 28.99
C ARG A 368 3.82 9.57 28.95
N SER A 369 4.76 9.87 28.05
CA SER A 369 5.46 11.15 27.98
C SER A 369 4.81 12.15 27.02
N PHE A 370 4.04 11.67 26.02
CA PHE A 370 3.57 12.45 24.87
C PHE A 370 2.60 13.59 25.20
N ARG A 371 1.59 13.39 26.06
CA ARG A 371 0.56 14.39 26.44
C ARG A 371 0.10 15.32 25.29
N GLU A 372 -0.28 14.77 24.13
CA GLU A 372 -0.66 15.53 22.92
C GLU A 372 0.38 16.58 22.45
N CYS A 373 1.63 16.41 22.88
CA CYS A 373 2.72 17.39 22.78
C CYS A 373 2.43 18.75 23.41
N ASP A 374 1.47 18.81 24.34
CA ASP A 374 1.22 19.94 25.20
C ASP A 374 1.79 19.63 26.61
N GLY A 375 2.91 20.27 26.94
CA GLY A 375 3.67 19.98 28.17
C GLY A 375 4.11 18.52 28.32
N PRO A 376 4.79 17.91 27.33
CA PRO A 376 5.28 16.54 27.44
C PRO A 376 6.38 16.38 28.51
N ASP A 377 6.54 15.17 29.04
CA ASP A 377 7.65 14.84 29.94
C ASP A 377 8.96 14.67 29.15
N ALA A 378 9.83 15.68 29.21
CA ALA A 378 11.10 15.67 28.50
C ALA A 378 12.00 14.48 28.88
N ALA A 379 12.05 14.10 30.16
CA ALA A 379 12.91 13.00 30.62
C ALA A 379 12.40 11.64 30.11
N GLY A 380 11.08 11.45 30.09
CA GLY A 380 10.46 10.27 29.49
C GLY A 380 10.66 10.21 27.97
N LEU A 381 10.58 11.35 27.26
CA LEU A 381 10.92 11.40 25.83
C LEU A 381 12.40 11.03 25.57
N ASP A 382 13.32 11.51 26.40
CA ASP A 382 14.74 11.13 26.35
C ASP A 382 14.95 9.63 26.59
N GLU A 383 14.24 9.04 27.53
CA GLU A 383 14.28 7.60 27.78
C GLU A 383 13.78 6.80 26.58
N SER A 384 12.62 7.16 26.04
CA SER A 384 12.05 6.50 24.86
C SER A 384 13.00 6.60 23.65
N GLN A 385 13.61 7.77 23.43
CA GLN A 385 14.59 7.96 22.36
C GLN A 385 15.80 7.02 22.52
N ARG A 386 16.35 6.89 23.73
CA ARG A 386 17.47 5.97 23.99
C ARG A 386 17.11 4.51 23.68
N LEU A 387 15.89 4.09 24.02
CA LEU A 387 15.42 2.74 23.72
C LEU A 387 15.31 2.51 22.20
N TYR A 388 14.73 3.43 21.44
CA TYR A 388 14.68 3.31 19.97
C TYR A 388 16.08 3.32 19.33
N GLN A 389 17.00 4.15 19.81
CA GLN A 389 18.38 4.17 19.32
C GLN A 389 19.13 2.85 19.61
N LYS A 390 18.86 2.23 20.76
CA LYS A 390 19.40 0.91 21.11
C LYS A 390 18.88 -0.18 20.18
N ILE A 391 17.60 -0.13 19.80
CA ILE A 391 17.03 -1.04 18.80
C ILE A 391 17.75 -0.89 17.45
N LEU A 392 18.00 0.35 17.00
CA LEU A 392 18.65 0.60 15.70
C LEU A 392 20.12 0.17 15.64
N SER A 393 20.82 0.18 16.79
CA SER A 393 22.19 -0.30 16.92
C SER A 393 22.30 -1.80 17.18
N ASN A 394 21.18 -2.49 17.43
CA ASN A 394 21.13 -3.93 17.63
C ASN A 394 21.29 -4.68 16.29
N GLY A 395 22.20 -5.66 16.25
CA GLY A 395 22.46 -6.49 15.06
C GLY A 395 21.28 -7.37 14.65
N PHE A 396 20.33 -7.63 15.54
CA PHE A 396 19.13 -8.44 15.28
C PHE A 396 17.93 -7.64 14.76
N ALA A 397 18.07 -6.33 14.54
CA ALA A 397 16.98 -5.49 14.06
C ALA A 397 16.63 -5.78 12.59
N THR A 398 15.45 -6.39 12.37
CA THR A 398 14.84 -6.59 11.05
C THR A 398 14.40 -5.27 10.41
N PRO A 399 14.20 -5.21 9.08
CA PRO A 399 13.66 -4.01 8.42
C PRO A 399 12.41 -3.47 9.10
N MET A 400 11.47 -4.34 9.50
CA MET A 400 10.25 -3.96 10.21
C MET A 400 10.53 -3.30 11.56
N THR A 401 11.38 -3.90 12.39
CA THR A 401 11.73 -3.32 13.69
C THR A 401 12.47 -1.99 13.55
N ARG A 402 13.35 -1.86 12.53
CA ARG A 402 14.00 -0.59 12.19
C ARG A 402 13.00 0.49 11.78
N ALA A 403 12.08 0.17 10.88
CA ALA A 403 11.05 1.11 10.43
C ALA A 403 10.18 1.60 11.61
N ARG A 404 9.83 0.72 12.54
CA ARG A 404 9.05 1.09 13.73
C ARG A 404 9.87 1.95 14.70
N ALA A 405 11.15 1.66 14.89
CA ALA A 405 12.02 2.48 15.72
C ALA A 405 12.24 3.87 15.11
N ASP A 406 12.48 3.96 13.81
CA ASP A 406 12.58 5.23 13.07
C ASP A 406 11.28 6.03 13.13
N PHE A 407 10.12 5.36 13.04
CA PHE A 407 8.82 6.01 13.21
C PHE A 407 8.67 6.61 14.62
N GLY A 408 9.01 5.85 15.67
CA GLY A 408 9.00 6.32 17.05
C GLY A 408 9.94 7.49 17.30
N LEU A 409 11.14 7.48 16.72
CA LEU A 409 12.06 8.63 16.74
C LEU A 409 11.45 9.85 16.04
N GLY A 410 10.83 9.65 14.87
CA GLY A 410 10.11 10.70 14.18
C GLY A 410 9.02 11.35 15.03
N GLN A 411 8.24 10.53 15.73
CA GLN A 411 7.22 10.96 16.68
C GLN A 411 7.77 11.78 17.84
N ILE A 412 8.90 11.38 18.42
CA ILE A 412 9.59 12.10 19.50
C ILE A 412 10.08 13.47 19.01
N HIS A 413 10.77 13.49 17.87
CA HIS A 413 11.35 14.71 17.30
C HIS A 413 10.29 15.73 16.89
N VAL A 414 9.17 15.27 16.31
CA VAL A 414 8.00 16.14 16.06
C VAL A 414 7.48 16.72 17.38
N CYS A 415 7.33 15.88 18.40
CA CYS A 415 6.75 16.32 19.67
C CYS A 415 7.58 17.37 20.39
N ARG A 416 8.90 17.17 20.47
CA ARG A 416 9.81 18.15 21.08
C ARG A 416 9.81 19.49 20.35
N SER A 417 9.74 19.42 19.02
CA SER A 417 9.71 20.63 18.19
C SER A 417 8.39 21.39 18.35
N GLN A 418 7.26 20.69 18.46
CA GLN A 418 5.95 21.30 18.72
C GLN A 418 5.86 21.90 20.12
N ALA A 419 6.36 21.19 21.12
CA ALA A 419 6.37 21.61 22.52
C ALA A 419 7.45 22.67 22.83
N LEU A 420 8.20 23.14 21.83
CA LEU A 420 9.30 24.11 21.97
C LEU A 420 10.40 23.67 22.96
N LEU A 421 10.59 22.37 23.14
CA LEU A 421 11.68 21.81 23.95
C LEU A 421 13.02 21.90 23.21
N SER A 422 13.01 21.68 21.89
CA SER A 422 14.20 21.73 21.01
C SER A 422 13.78 21.75 19.53
N ASP A 423 14.58 22.38 18.65
CA ASP A 423 14.36 22.35 17.20
C ASP A 423 14.89 21.06 16.57
N GLU A 424 14.01 20.07 16.39
CA GLU A 424 14.33 18.73 15.90
C GLU A 424 13.58 18.36 14.61
N TRP A 425 13.06 19.34 13.87
CA TRP A 425 12.27 19.09 12.66
C TRP A 425 13.07 18.34 11.57
N GLN A 426 14.37 18.57 11.49
CA GLN A 426 15.23 17.88 10.51
C GLN A 426 15.46 16.41 10.89
N GLN A 427 15.62 16.13 12.18
CA GLN A 427 15.76 14.79 12.73
C GLN A 427 14.47 14.00 12.52
N ALA A 428 13.30 14.62 12.74
CA ALA A 428 12.00 14.05 12.41
C ALA A 428 11.92 13.65 10.94
N ARG A 429 12.30 14.54 10.01
CA ARG A 429 12.28 14.26 8.57
C ARG A 429 13.19 13.09 8.19
N THR A 430 14.41 13.06 8.72
CA THR A 430 15.36 11.98 8.46
C THR A 430 14.78 10.64 8.90
N ALA A 431 14.31 10.55 10.14
CA ALA A 431 13.77 9.32 10.70
C ALA A 431 12.53 8.84 9.91
N LEU A 432 11.55 9.72 9.68
CA LEU A 432 10.32 9.34 8.98
C LEU A 432 10.57 9.04 7.48
N THR A 433 11.57 9.66 6.84
CA THR A 433 11.97 9.32 5.47
C THR A 433 12.59 7.92 5.39
N SER A 434 13.34 7.49 6.41
CA SER A 434 13.86 6.13 6.52
C SER A 434 12.74 5.08 6.49
N VAL A 435 11.64 5.32 7.24
CA VAL A 435 10.44 4.48 7.23
C VAL A 435 9.88 4.32 5.81
N ILE A 436 9.74 5.43 5.08
CA ILE A 436 9.21 5.44 3.71
C ILE A 436 10.16 4.70 2.74
N GLN A 437 11.48 4.82 2.93
CA GLN A 437 12.46 4.10 2.12
C GLN A 437 12.39 2.58 2.37
N LEU A 438 12.28 2.15 3.63
CA LEU A 438 12.11 0.74 3.99
C LEU A 438 10.84 0.17 3.37
N TYR A 439 9.72 0.90 3.43
CA TYR A 439 8.48 0.50 2.75
C TYR A 439 8.66 0.35 1.23
N ARG A 440 9.41 1.25 0.56
CA ARG A 440 9.64 1.13 -0.89
C ARG A 440 10.50 -0.06 -1.29
N MET A 441 11.38 -0.51 -0.40
CA MET A 441 12.25 -1.66 -0.68
C MET A 441 11.50 -2.99 -0.52
N ASP A 442 10.66 -3.12 0.51
CA ASP A 442 10.03 -4.40 0.88
C ASP A 442 8.56 -4.50 0.47
N GLY A 443 7.82 -3.37 0.40
CA GLY A 443 6.44 -3.30 -0.09
C GLY A 443 5.39 -4.07 0.72
N ASN A 444 5.76 -4.68 1.85
CA ASN A 444 4.85 -5.52 2.63
C ASN A 444 3.68 -4.71 3.26
N LEU A 445 2.58 -5.39 3.58
CA LEU A 445 1.34 -4.76 4.05
C LEU A 445 1.52 -3.98 5.36
N LEU A 446 2.34 -4.49 6.28
CA LEU A 446 2.59 -3.87 7.58
C LEU A 446 3.42 -2.58 7.42
N MET A 447 4.40 -2.58 6.51
CA MET A 447 5.18 -1.40 6.15
C MET A 447 4.33 -0.34 5.47
N ARG A 448 3.30 -0.74 4.72
CA ARG A 448 2.38 0.19 4.05
C ARG A 448 1.62 1.06 5.04
N GLU A 449 1.03 0.47 6.09
CA GLU A 449 0.34 1.24 7.14
C GLU A 449 1.31 2.15 7.89
N LEU A 450 2.50 1.66 8.23
CA LEU A 450 3.49 2.48 8.93
C LEU A 450 4.00 3.65 8.05
N ALA A 451 4.21 3.41 6.75
CA ALA A 451 4.56 4.46 5.80
C ALA A 451 3.43 5.48 5.63
N SER A 452 2.17 5.05 5.64
CA SER A 452 1.00 5.94 5.64
C SER A 452 1.07 6.95 6.80
N GLU A 453 1.28 6.45 8.02
CA GLU A 453 1.43 7.31 9.20
C GLU A 453 2.68 8.18 9.12
N ALA A 454 3.80 7.64 8.64
CA ALA A 454 5.03 8.41 8.47
C ALA A 454 4.82 9.60 7.53
N TYR A 455 4.16 9.39 6.39
CA TYR A 455 3.78 10.46 5.47
C TYR A 455 2.93 11.54 6.16
N ALA A 456 1.95 11.16 6.98
CA ALA A 456 1.15 12.13 7.72
C ALA A 456 2.00 12.94 8.72
N LEU A 457 2.91 12.31 9.45
CA LEU A 457 3.85 13.00 10.35
C LEU A 457 4.84 13.91 9.61
N LEU A 458 5.34 13.52 8.42
CA LEU A 458 6.12 14.43 7.57
C LEU A 458 5.29 15.65 7.20
N ALA A 459 4.02 15.46 6.85
CA ALA A 459 3.15 16.57 6.47
C ALA A 459 3.02 17.60 7.60
N PHE A 460 2.95 17.15 8.86
CA PHE A 460 2.98 18.05 10.02
C PHE A 460 4.35 18.73 10.19
N ALA A 461 5.46 18.01 10.03
CA ALA A 461 6.81 18.59 10.07
C ALA A 461 7.10 19.56 8.91
N ASP A 462 6.38 19.41 7.80
CA ASP A 462 6.41 20.29 6.62
C ASP A 462 5.43 21.46 6.74
N SER A 463 4.42 21.37 7.59
CA SER A 463 3.41 22.42 7.72
C SER A 463 3.99 23.65 8.44
N PRO A 464 3.90 24.86 7.86
CA PRO A 464 4.35 26.06 8.56
C PRO A 464 3.49 26.32 9.80
N ALA A 465 4.14 26.75 10.89
CA ALA A 465 3.46 27.19 12.11
C ALA A 465 2.41 28.27 11.82
N GLU A 466 1.32 28.26 12.57
CA GLU A 466 0.28 29.29 12.45
C GLU A 466 0.88 30.68 12.74
N GLY A 467 0.72 31.63 11.81
CA GLY A 467 1.18 33.02 11.97
C GLY A 467 2.46 33.41 11.22
N GLY A 468 3.17 32.47 10.59
CA GLY A 468 4.23 32.78 9.63
C GLY A 468 3.67 33.01 8.22
N GLY A 469 4.23 33.97 7.46
CA GLY A 469 3.81 34.29 6.09
C GLY A 469 3.87 33.12 5.09
N PRO A 470 3.65 33.35 3.78
CA PRO A 470 3.37 32.27 2.85
C PRO A 470 4.59 31.39 2.55
N GLN A 471 4.79 30.32 3.32
CA GLN A 471 5.58 29.16 2.90
C GLN A 471 4.73 28.27 1.96
N ARG A 472 4.29 28.85 0.84
CA ARG A 472 3.43 28.16 -0.15
C ARG A 472 4.01 26.81 -0.57
N GLU A 473 5.32 26.75 -0.81
CA GLU A 473 5.99 25.52 -1.21
C GLU A 473 5.91 24.45 -0.12
N LYS A 474 6.19 24.78 1.14
CA LYS A 474 6.08 23.80 2.23
C LYS A 474 4.64 23.31 2.44
N THR A 475 3.67 24.21 2.25
CA THR A 475 2.25 23.86 2.32
C THR A 475 1.86 22.90 1.19
N ARG A 476 2.35 23.12 -0.03
CA ARG A 476 2.17 22.18 -1.16
C ARG A 476 2.83 20.83 -0.90
N GLN A 477 4.04 20.82 -0.34
CA GLN A 477 4.69 19.56 0.06
C GLN A 477 3.85 18.81 1.09
N ALA A 478 3.37 19.47 2.15
CA ALA A 478 2.50 18.85 3.15
C ALA A 478 1.19 18.29 2.55
N ILE A 479 0.57 19.00 1.58
CA ILE A 479 -0.60 18.50 0.83
C ILE A 479 -0.27 17.19 0.09
N LEU A 480 0.89 17.13 -0.59
CA LEU A 480 1.34 15.91 -1.28
C LEU A 480 1.58 14.77 -0.28
N GLN A 481 2.18 15.05 0.87
CA GLN A 481 2.41 14.04 1.90
C GLN A 481 1.09 13.48 2.46
N PHE A 482 0.09 14.32 2.76
CA PHE A 482 -1.23 13.84 3.19
C PHE A 482 -1.96 13.04 2.11
N ASP A 483 -1.80 13.40 0.84
CA ASP A 483 -2.34 12.63 -0.28
C ASP A 483 -1.72 11.22 -0.34
N ARG A 484 -0.40 11.12 -0.12
CA ARG A 484 0.29 9.82 -0.01
C ARG A 484 -0.15 9.02 1.21
N ALA A 485 -0.29 9.67 2.37
CA ALA A 485 -0.83 9.04 3.56
C ALA A 485 -2.22 8.42 3.27
N ALA A 486 -3.14 9.20 2.70
CA ALA A 486 -4.48 8.72 2.35
C ALA A 486 -4.48 7.54 1.36
N GLN A 487 -3.59 7.54 0.36
CA GLN A 487 -3.45 6.43 -0.61
C GLN A 487 -2.96 5.12 0.05
N LEU A 488 -2.09 5.24 1.05
CA LEU A 488 -1.50 4.08 1.72
C LEU A 488 -2.34 3.57 2.90
N ALA A 489 -3.13 4.43 3.54
CA ALA A 489 -4.01 4.09 4.65
C ALA A 489 -4.97 2.94 4.30
N LEU A 490 -4.91 1.85 5.07
CA LEU A 490 -5.84 0.72 4.93
C LEU A 490 -7.16 0.97 5.67
N ASP A 491 -7.09 1.63 6.82
CA ASP A 491 -8.26 2.02 7.61
C ASP A 491 -8.98 3.23 6.97
N SER A 492 -10.31 3.12 6.85
CA SER A 492 -11.12 4.14 6.18
C SER A 492 -11.23 5.44 6.97
N GLU A 493 -11.26 5.36 8.30
CA GLU A 493 -11.34 6.54 9.17
C GLU A 493 -10.02 7.31 9.15
N ARG A 494 -8.89 6.61 9.24
CA ARG A 494 -7.55 7.19 9.04
C ARG A 494 -7.41 7.84 7.67
N ARG A 495 -7.86 7.15 6.60
CA ARG A 495 -7.85 7.72 5.24
C ARG A 495 -8.64 9.02 5.18
N LYS A 496 -9.85 9.04 5.73
CA LYS A 496 -10.70 10.23 5.79
C LYS A 496 -10.03 11.38 6.53
N LEU A 497 -9.46 11.08 7.71
CA LEU A 497 -8.73 12.08 8.51
C LEU A 497 -7.58 12.74 7.72
N PHE A 498 -6.79 11.97 6.98
CA PHE A 498 -5.71 12.52 6.16
C PHE A 498 -6.23 13.39 4.99
N LEU A 499 -7.36 13.01 4.40
CA LEU A 499 -8.02 13.82 3.37
C LEU A 499 -8.57 15.13 3.94
N ASP A 500 -9.08 15.12 5.16
CA ASP A 500 -9.57 16.33 5.85
C ASP A 500 -8.40 17.30 6.15
N PHE A 501 -7.26 16.78 6.64
CA PHE A 501 -6.06 17.60 6.82
C PHE A 501 -5.56 18.21 5.51
N LYS A 502 -5.52 17.42 4.43
CA LYS A 502 -5.19 17.88 3.08
C LYS A 502 -6.12 19.03 2.64
N ALA A 503 -7.43 18.85 2.80
CA ALA A 503 -8.42 19.84 2.40
C ALA A 503 -8.27 21.16 3.17
N ASN A 504 -7.95 21.09 4.47
CA ASN A 504 -7.68 22.28 5.28
C ASN A 504 -6.46 23.06 4.76
N LEU A 505 -5.35 22.36 4.45
CA LEU A 505 -4.17 23.01 3.88
C LEU A 505 -4.45 23.64 2.50
N GLN A 506 -5.24 22.97 1.64
CA GLN A 506 -5.65 23.52 0.34
C GLN A 506 -6.47 24.81 0.51
N LYS A 507 -7.40 24.83 1.48
CA LYS A 507 -8.18 26.03 1.82
C LYS A 507 -7.26 27.18 2.29
N ARG A 508 -6.26 26.91 3.13
CA ARG A 508 -5.27 27.91 3.56
C ARG A 508 -4.44 28.47 2.41
N LEU A 509 -4.15 27.66 1.39
CA LEU A 509 -3.36 28.07 0.24
C LEU A 509 -4.15 28.91 -0.78
N GLY A 510 -5.48 28.94 -0.68
CA GLY A 510 -6.37 29.61 -1.64
C GLY A 510 -6.47 28.89 -2.98
N GLU A 511 -5.99 27.64 -3.06
CA GLU A 511 -6.01 26.81 -4.27
C GLU A 511 -7.24 25.91 -4.23
N ALA A 512 -8.21 26.16 -5.11
CA ALA A 512 -9.29 25.21 -5.38
C ALA A 512 -8.70 23.99 -6.11
N GLN A 513 -8.87 22.80 -5.53
CA GLN A 513 -8.60 21.45 -6.08
C GLN A 513 -7.38 21.34 -7.01
N CYS A 514 -6.20 21.05 -6.44
CA CYS A 514 -5.13 20.45 -7.23
C CYS A 514 -5.64 19.13 -7.85
N PRO A 515 -5.48 18.90 -9.16
CA PRO A 515 -5.82 17.62 -9.78
C PRO A 515 -5.02 16.50 -9.11
N SER A 516 -5.68 15.38 -8.83
CA SER A 516 -5.03 14.18 -8.30
C SER A 516 -3.95 13.71 -9.28
N LEU A 517 -2.68 14.01 -8.99
CA LEU A 517 -1.58 13.56 -9.82
C LEU A 517 -1.33 12.07 -9.54
N SER A 518 -1.51 11.24 -10.57
CA SER A 518 -0.88 9.94 -10.66
C SER A 518 0.64 10.10 -10.54
N ALA A 519 1.14 9.87 -9.33
CA ALA A 519 2.53 9.74 -8.89
C ALA A 519 3.66 10.29 -9.79
N PRO A 520 4.15 11.52 -9.56
CA PRO A 520 5.47 11.92 -10.02
C PRO A 520 6.60 11.41 -9.08
N PRO A 521 7.84 11.25 -9.57
CA PRO A 521 8.99 10.86 -8.75
C PRO A 521 9.37 11.96 -7.74
N LEU A 522 9.90 11.55 -6.59
CA LEU A 522 10.10 12.38 -5.38
C LEU A 522 11.04 13.58 -5.51
N ASN A 523 11.74 13.71 -6.63
CA ASN A 523 12.65 14.83 -6.89
C ASN A 523 12.08 15.84 -7.91
N ALA A 524 10.82 15.71 -8.30
CA ALA A 524 10.17 16.70 -9.13
C ALA A 524 9.62 17.85 -8.27
N THR A 525 10.15 19.06 -8.47
CA THR A 525 9.46 20.29 -8.07
C THR A 525 8.18 20.37 -8.90
N VAL A 526 7.06 19.96 -8.32
CA VAL A 526 5.74 20.09 -8.95
C VAL A 526 5.36 21.56 -8.89
N ARG A 527 5.59 22.29 -9.99
CA ARG A 527 5.04 23.62 -10.15
C ARG A 527 3.52 23.49 -10.37
N CYS A 528 2.77 23.89 -9.36
CA CYS A 528 1.33 24.18 -9.46
C CYS A 528 1.15 25.60 -10.00
#